data_AF-A0A7R9MAM0-F1
#
_entry.id   AF-A0A7R9MAM0-F1
#
_cell.length_a   1.000
_cell.length_b   1.000
_cell.length_c   1.000
_cell.angle_alpha   90.00
_cell.angle_beta   90.00
_cell.angle_gamma   90.00
#
_symmetry.space_group_name_H-M   'P 1'
#
loop_
_entity.id
_entity.type
_entity.pdbx_description
1 polymer ?
#
loop_
_entity_poly.entity_id
_entity_poly.type
_entity_poly.pdbx_seq_one_letter_code
_entity_poly.pdbx_strand_id
1 'polypeptide(L)'
;MDGQELLRCERIAVSLAFEAGLMMKSASGRNKEISEKDSFADLVTETDKAIEKFLFTEFKRQFPDFRFIGEETSAGVGLTVEPTWIVDPIDGTMNFVHTFPYTCVSIGLTVNKVPVVGVVYSPFLSKLYTARKGWGAYCNGQPISVRQSCKSLNEALLLCEFGGQRDEEKRNAVFRNLEAVGWLSHGVRCLGSAALNLCCVADGSADANWEFGLHVWDMAAASLILTEAGGVVMDTKGGPLDIMSRRILGACNRNIADELSRTLPIHLELERD
;
A
#
# COMPACT_ATOMS: atom_id res chain seq x y z
N MET A 1 -19.93 -11.34 -4.48
CA MET A 1 -20.41 -9.96 -4.29
C MET A 1 -20.67 -9.38 -5.67
N ASP A 2 -21.85 -8.79 -5.90
CA ASP A 2 -22.19 -8.20 -7.19
C ASP A 2 -21.67 -6.75 -7.31
N GLY A 3 -21.85 -6.14 -8.48
CA GLY A 3 -21.36 -4.78 -8.76
C GLY A 3 -22.04 -3.68 -7.93
N GLN A 4 -23.30 -3.85 -7.51
CA GLN A 4 -23.99 -2.86 -6.69
C GLN A 4 -23.48 -2.87 -5.25
N GLU A 5 -23.28 -4.06 -4.69
CA GLU A 5 -22.73 -4.19 -3.33
C GLU A 5 -21.28 -3.70 -3.29
N LEU A 6 -20.47 -4.00 -4.30
CA LEU A 6 -19.11 -3.46 -4.38
C LEU A 6 -19.08 -1.91 -4.47
N LEU A 7 -20.00 -1.31 -5.25
CA LEU A 7 -20.14 0.15 -5.31
C LEU A 7 -20.57 0.74 -3.95
N ARG A 8 -21.46 0.05 -3.22
CA ARG A 8 -21.87 0.44 -1.87
C ARG A 8 -20.68 0.40 -0.91
N CYS A 9 -19.90 -0.68 -0.92
CA CYS A 9 -18.69 -0.83 -0.11
C CYS A 9 -17.67 0.27 -0.41
N GLU A 10 -17.39 0.56 -1.68
CA GLU A 10 -16.47 1.63 -2.10
C GLU A 10 -16.92 3.00 -1.59
N ARG A 11 -18.20 3.36 -1.76
CA ARG A 11 -18.71 4.68 -1.30
C ARG A 11 -18.59 4.86 0.21
N ILE A 12 -18.85 3.79 0.97
CA ILE A 12 -18.68 3.80 2.43
C ILE A 12 -17.20 3.96 2.79
N ALA A 13 -16.32 3.16 2.18
CA ALA A 13 -14.88 3.25 2.41
C ALA A 13 -14.32 4.64 2.08
N VAL A 14 -14.75 5.26 0.97
CA VAL A 14 -14.37 6.63 0.61
C VAL A 14 -14.81 7.64 1.66
N SER A 15 -16.05 7.57 2.15
CA SER A 15 -16.55 8.46 3.20
C SER A 15 -15.71 8.34 4.47
N LEU A 16 -15.42 7.11 4.88
CA LEU A 16 -14.64 6.85 6.09
C LEU A 16 -13.17 7.26 5.92
N ALA A 17 -12.57 7.08 4.74
CA ALA A 17 -11.22 7.57 4.44
C ALA A 17 -11.14 9.09 4.55
N PHE A 18 -12.14 9.84 4.07
CA PHE A 18 -12.19 11.29 4.24
C PHE A 18 -12.24 11.71 5.71
N GLU A 19 -13.08 11.06 6.52
CA GLU A 19 -13.17 11.34 7.96
C GLU A 19 -11.85 11.03 8.69
N ALA A 20 -11.24 9.87 8.39
CA ALA A 20 -9.92 9.52 8.91
C ALA A 20 -8.83 10.53 8.49
N GLY A 21 -8.85 11.00 7.23
CA GLY A 21 -7.92 12.02 6.76
C GLY A 21 -8.13 13.40 7.42
N LEU A 22 -9.35 13.73 7.87
CA LEU A 22 -9.60 14.91 8.69
C LEU A 22 -9.02 14.75 10.10
N MET A 23 -9.06 13.55 10.68
CA MET A 23 -8.39 13.23 11.95
C MET A 23 -6.87 13.41 11.80
N MET A 24 -6.26 12.86 10.75
CA MET A 24 -4.83 13.05 10.43
C MET A 24 -4.47 14.54 10.32
N LYS A 25 -5.23 15.31 9.53
CA LYS A 25 -5.01 16.76 9.37
C LYS A 25 -5.11 17.51 10.70
N SER A 26 -6.06 17.13 11.54
CA SER A 26 -6.29 17.76 12.85
C SER A 26 -5.17 17.47 13.85
N ALA A 27 -4.51 16.31 13.75
CA ALA A 27 -3.39 15.92 14.59
C ALA A 27 -2.02 16.41 14.03
N SER A 28 -1.94 16.69 12.72
CA SER A 28 -0.71 17.20 12.10
C SER A 28 -0.30 18.57 12.65
N GLY A 29 1.01 18.81 12.76
CA GLY A 29 1.56 20.04 13.34
C GLY A 29 1.38 20.21 14.86
N ARG A 30 0.72 19.27 15.55
CA ARG A 30 0.63 19.21 17.02
C ARG A 30 1.69 18.27 17.58
N ASN A 31 1.95 18.40 18.89
CA ASN A 31 2.69 17.41 19.66
C ASN A 31 1.92 16.08 19.60
N LYS A 32 2.64 14.99 19.32
CA LYS A 32 2.09 13.63 19.20
C LYS A 32 2.71 12.76 20.27
N GLU A 33 1.93 11.80 20.77
CA GLU A 33 2.42 10.73 21.61
C GLU A 33 2.98 9.62 20.71
N ILE A 34 4.29 9.64 20.51
CA ILE A 34 5.00 8.69 19.65
C ILE A 34 5.46 7.51 20.49
N SER A 35 5.23 6.30 20.02
CA SER A 35 5.80 5.06 20.55
C SER A 35 6.52 4.30 19.45
N GLU A 36 7.51 3.50 19.84
CA GLU A 36 8.20 2.55 18.95
C GLU A 36 7.47 1.20 19.00
N LYS A 37 7.40 0.50 17.86
CA LYS A 37 6.96 -0.89 17.73
C LYS A 37 8.19 -1.81 17.78
N ASP A 38 8.60 -2.36 16.63
CA ASP A 38 9.71 -3.32 16.58
C ASP A 38 11.10 -2.66 16.56
N SER A 39 11.19 -1.38 16.17
CA SER A 39 12.45 -0.64 16.13
C SER A 39 12.25 0.88 16.27
N PHE A 40 13.35 1.63 16.47
CA PHE A 40 13.35 3.09 16.47
C PHE A 40 12.84 3.73 15.16
N ALA A 41 12.77 2.93 14.09
CA ALA A 41 12.28 3.35 12.79
C ALA A 41 10.90 2.77 12.44
N ASP A 42 10.26 2.14 13.42
CA ASP A 42 8.91 1.59 13.31
C ASP A 42 8.05 2.26 14.39
N LEU A 43 7.28 3.27 13.97
CA LEU A 43 6.64 4.23 14.86
C LEU A 43 5.12 4.06 14.82
N VAL A 44 4.49 4.36 15.95
CA VAL A 44 3.03 4.49 16.08
C VAL A 44 2.70 5.74 16.87
N THR A 45 1.59 6.39 16.54
CA THR A 45 1.05 7.50 17.33
C THR A 45 -0.32 7.16 17.91
N GLU A 46 -0.78 7.98 18.86
CA GLU A 46 -2.16 7.95 19.34
C GLU A 46 -3.18 8.18 18.20
N THR A 47 -2.77 8.83 17.12
CA THR A 47 -3.62 9.11 15.96
C THR A 47 -3.90 7.86 15.15
N ASP A 48 -2.90 7.01 14.91
CA ASP A 48 -3.03 5.71 14.21
C ASP A 48 -4.10 4.86 14.92
N LYS A 49 -3.95 4.69 16.24
CA LYS A 49 -4.88 3.93 17.09
C LYS A 49 -6.29 4.52 17.09
N ALA A 50 -6.41 5.85 17.11
CA ALA A 50 -7.71 6.54 17.10
C ALA A 50 -8.44 6.34 15.76
N ILE A 51 -7.72 6.44 14.64
CA ILE A 51 -8.27 6.23 13.30
C ILE A 51 -8.69 4.77 13.12
N GLU A 52 -7.85 3.81 13.50
CA GLU A 52 -8.21 2.39 13.36
C GLU A 52 -9.46 2.05 14.19
N LYS A 53 -9.53 2.53 15.44
CA LYS A 53 -10.70 2.32 16.29
C LYS A 53 -11.97 2.91 15.67
N PHE A 54 -11.87 4.09 15.07
CA PHE A 54 -12.97 4.73 14.35
C PHE A 54 -13.42 3.86 13.15
N LEU A 55 -12.47 3.47 12.30
CA LEU A 55 -12.73 2.65 11.12
C LEU A 55 -13.34 1.29 11.49
N PHE A 56 -12.77 0.60 12.48
CA PHE A 56 -13.31 -0.66 13.01
C PHE A 56 -14.76 -0.50 13.47
N THR A 57 -15.05 0.53 14.26
CA THR A 57 -16.39 0.78 14.80
C THR A 57 -17.40 1.00 13.67
N GLU A 58 -17.05 1.83 12.70
CA GLU A 58 -17.94 2.15 11.58
C GLU A 58 -18.14 0.98 10.61
N PHE A 59 -17.08 0.24 10.30
CA PHE A 59 -17.20 -0.97 9.47
C PHE A 59 -18.01 -2.04 10.18
N LYS A 60 -17.81 -2.26 11.49
CA LYS A 60 -18.59 -3.25 12.24
C LYS A 60 -20.07 -2.87 12.33
N ARG A 61 -20.38 -1.58 12.42
CA ARG A 61 -21.76 -1.06 12.41
C ARG A 61 -22.45 -1.27 11.05
N GLN A 62 -21.73 -1.05 9.95
CA GLN A 62 -22.30 -1.12 8.60
C GLN A 62 -22.28 -2.53 7.98
N PHE A 63 -21.28 -3.34 8.35
CA PHE A 63 -21.06 -4.70 7.87
C PHE A 63 -20.78 -5.66 9.04
N PRO A 64 -21.79 -6.00 9.86
CA PRO A 64 -21.59 -6.82 11.08
C PRO A 64 -20.96 -8.19 10.82
N ASP A 65 -21.19 -8.77 9.64
CA ASP A 65 -20.70 -10.11 9.27
C ASP A 65 -19.31 -10.09 8.62
N PHE A 66 -18.77 -8.91 8.30
CA PHE A 66 -17.46 -8.80 7.68
C PHE A 66 -16.39 -8.89 8.76
N ARG A 67 -15.26 -9.50 8.39
CA ARG A 67 -14.04 -9.49 9.21
C ARG A 67 -13.31 -8.16 9.05
N PHE A 68 -12.37 -7.93 9.97
CA PHE A 68 -11.53 -6.74 10.00
C PHE A 68 -10.10 -7.17 10.32
N ILE A 69 -9.15 -6.62 9.58
CA ILE A 69 -7.71 -6.70 9.83
C ILE A 69 -7.21 -5.26 9.82
N GLY A 70 -6.75 -4.78 10.98
CA GLY A 70 -6.09 -3.49 11.13
C GLY A 70 -4.66 -3.66 11.61
N GLU A 71 -3.77 -2.79 11.17
CA GLU A 71 -2.36 -2.76 11.58
C GLU A 71 -2.17 -2.81 13.10
N GLU A 72 -2.95 -2.02 13.85
CA GLU A 72 -2.74 -1.80 15.28
C GLU A 72 -3.38 -2.86 16.17
N THR A 73 -4.33 -3.65 15.65
CA THR A 73 -5.11 -4.62 16.45
C THR A 73 -5.10 -6.05 15.93
N SER A 74 -4.58 -6.30 14.72
CA SER A 74 -4.77 -7.59 14.02
C SER A 74 -3.47 -8.27 13.57
N ALA A 75 -2.33 -7.95 14.17
CA ALA A 75 -1.07 -8.65 13.92
C ALA A 75 -1.23 -10.17 14.13
N GLY A 76 -0.83 -10.97 13.12
CA GLY A 76 -0.91 -12.44 13.14
C GLY A 76 -2.30 -13.04 12.88
N VAL A 77 -3.28 -12.22 12.50
CA VAL A 77 -4.61 -12.72 12.08
C VAL A 77 -4.56 -13.11 10.60
N GLY A 78 -4.56 -14.41 10.33
CA GLY A 78 -4.54 -14.92 8.96
C GLY A 78 -5.77 -14.53 8.13
N LEU A 79 -5.56 -14.21 6.85
CA LEU A 79 -6.62 -13.85 5.91
C LEU A 79 -7.47 -15.07 5.50
N THR A 80 -8.78 -14.94 5.66
CA THR A 80 -9.77 -16.00 5.40
C THR A 80 -10.57 -15.73 4.11
N VAL A 81 -11.55 -16.60 3.81
CA VAL A 81 -12.34 -16.48 2.55
C VAL A 81 -13.50 -15.49 2.68
N GLU A 82 -13.93 -15.22 3.90
CA GLU A 82 -14.99 -14.30 4.26
C GLU A 82 -14.62 -12.85 3.87
N PRO A 83 -15.62 -12.00 3.53
CA PRO A 83 -15.38 -10.59 3.29
C PRO A 83 -14.63 -9.94 4.46
N THR A 84 -13.47 -9.36 4.17
CA THR A 84 -12.58 -8.81 5.20
C THR A 84 -12.13 -7.41 4.82
N TRP A 85 -12.47 -6.43 5.64
CA TRP A 85 -11.89 -5.09 5.58
C TRP A 85 -10.45 -5.15 6.09
N ILE A 86 -9.52 -4.61 5.32
CA ILE A 86 -8.09 -4.56 5.65
C ILE A 86 -7.70 -3.09 5.65
N VAL A 87 -7.18 -2.59 6.76
CA VAL A 87 -7.00 -1.17 6.99
C VAL A 87 -5.60 -0.88 7.50
N ASP A 88 -4.94 0.07 6.87
CA ASP A 88 -3.84 0.84 7.45
C ASP A 88 -4.39 2.23 7.81
N PRO A 89 -4.45 2.59 9.11
CA PRO A 89 -4.95 3.88 9.54
C PRO A 89 -4.08 5.05 9.06
N ILE A 90 -2.75 4.88 8.99
CA ILE A 90 -1.76 5.87 8.55
C ILE A 90 -0.56 5.13 7.94
N ASP A 91 -0.64 4.81 6.64
CA ASP A 91 0.54 4.34 5.92
C ASP A 91 1.51 5.51 5.79
N GLY A 92 2.76 5.27 6.18
CA GLY A 92 3.77 6.30 6.37
C GLY A 92 3.69 7.03 7.70
N THR A 93 3.47 6.33 8.82
CA THR A 93 3.49 6.92 10.18
C THR A 93 4.77 7.73 10.45
N MET A 94 5.94 7.27 9.98
CA MET A 94 7.18 8.05 10.08
C MET A 94 7.07 9.40 9.37
N ASN A 95 6.51 9.43 8.17
CA ASN A 95 6.25 10.68 7.45
C ASN A 95 5.27 11.56 8.22
N PHE A 96 4.21 10.98 8.77
CA PHE A 96 3.24 11.72 9.59
C PHE A 96 3.85 12.35 10.84
N VAL A 97 4.73 11.61 11.55
CA VAL A 97 5.49 12.11 12.70
C VAL A 97 6.34 13.32 12.30
N HIS A 98 7.05 13.23 11.17
CA HIS A 98 7.93 14.29 10.66
C HIS A 98 7.23 15.33 9.78
N THR A 99 5.90 15.28 9.66
CA THR A 99 5.08 16.17 8.80
C THR A 99 5.45 16.13 7.31
N PHE A 100 6.11 15.06 6.85
CA PHE A 100 6.37 14.84 5.43
C PHE A 100 5.04 14.45 4.75
N PRO A 101 4.66 15.06 3.61
CA PRO A 101 3.28 15.03 3.12
C PRO A 101 2.85 13.69 2.48
N TYR A 102 3.76 12.72 2.35
CA TYR A 102 3.49 11.40 1.79
C TYR A 102 3.01 10.43 2.87
N THR A 103 1.75 10.57 3.25
CA THR A 103 1.04 9.63 4.12
C THR A 103 -0.40 9.50 3.69
N CYS A 104 -1.03 8.36 3.96
CA CYS A 104 -2.40 8.09 3.55
C CYS A 104 -3.14 7.14 4.50
N VAL A 105 -4.46 7.14 4.41
CA VAL A 105 -5.31 6.06 4.92
C VAL A 105 -5.46 5.03 3.81
N SER A 106 -5.22 3.74 4.09
CA SER A 106 -5.40 2.63 3.15
C SER A 106 -6.55 1.74 3.61
N ILE A 107 -7.54 1.51 2.74
CA ILE A 107 -8.71 0.68 3.03
C ILE A 107 -8.93 -0.28 1.86
N GLY A 108 -8.68 -1.56 2.09
CA GLY A 108 -8.99 -2.66 1.18
C GLY A 108 -10.18 -3.49 1.65
N LEU A 109 -10.95 -4.03 0.71
CA LEU A 109 -11.89 -5.12 0.97
C LEU A 109 -11.43 -6.34 0.19
N THR A 110 -11.29 -7.47 0.86
CA THR A 110 -11.03 -8.76 0.21
C THR A 110 -12.26 -9.66 0.29
N VAL A 111 -12.46 -10.48 -0.75
CA VAL A 111 -13.45 -11.57 -0.79
C VAL A 111 -12.76 -12.78 -1.39
N ASN A 112 -12.86 -13.95 -0.76
CA ASN A 112 -12.11 -15.14 -1.12
C ASN A 112 -10.60 -14.86 -1.22
N LYS A 113 -10.06 -14.06 -0.29
CA LYS A 113 -8.65 -13.62 -0.24
C LYS A 113 -8.19 -12.77 -1.42
N VAL A 114 -9.11 -12.27 -2.26
CA VAL A 114 -8.80 -11.43 -3.42
C VAL A 114 -9.29 -10.00 -3.13
N PRO A 115 -8.46 -8.96 -3.28
CA PRO A 115 -8.91 -7.57 -3.23
C PRO A 115 -10.04 -7.29 -4.25
N VAL A 116 -11.11 -6.65 -3.80
CA VAL A 116 -12.28 -6.31 -4.63
C VAL A 116 -12.70 -4.85 -4.55
N VAL A 117 -12.34 -4.14 -3.49
CA VAL A 117 -12.42 -2.68 -3.34
C VAL A 117 -11.09 -2.20 -2.75
N GLY A 118 -10.58 -1.07 -3.24
CA GLY A 118 -9.38 -0.43 -2.74
C GLY A 118 -9.58 1.08 -2.72
N VAL A 119 -9.30 1.70 -1.58
CA VAL A 119 -9.34 3.15 -1.37
C VAL A 119 -8.05 3.56 -0.68
N VAL A 120 -7.30 4.48 -1.29
CA VAL A 120 -6.10 5.07 -0.70
C VAL A 120 -6.27 6.58 -0.72
N TYR A 121 -6.30 7.22 0.45
CA TYR A 121 -6.51 8.67 0.55
C TYR A 121 -5.33 9.34 1.24
N SER A 122 -4.59 10.17 0.49
CA SER A 122 -3.60 11.07 1.06
C SER A 122 -4.23 12.45 1.30
N PRO A 123 -4.49 12.83 2.56
CA PRO A 123 -5.14 14.10 2.86
C PRO A 123 -4.23 15.30 2.57
N PHE A 124 -2.90 15.17 2.75
CA PHE A 124 -1.95 16.26 2.53
C PHE A 124 -1.65 16.50 1.04
N LEU A 125 -1.65 15.44 0.23
CA LEU A 125 -1.54 15.55 -1.23
C LEU A 125 -2.89 15.82 -1.91
N SER A 126 -4.01 15.73 -1.17
CA SER A 126 -5.37 15.81 -1.70
C SER A 126 -5.59 14.85 -2.87
N LYS A 127 -5.09 13.62 -2.74
CA LYS A 127 -5.25 12.54 -3.71
C LYS A 127 -6.08 11.42 -3.10
N LEU A 128 -7.22 11.12 -3.71
CA LEU A 128 -8.07 9.97 -3.41
C LEU A 128 -7.97 8.99 -4.58
N TYR A 129 -7.30 7.87 -4.36
CA TYR A 129 -7.26 6.75 -5.29
C TYR A 129 -8.37 5.76 -4.93
N THR A 130 -9.15 5.33 -5.93
CA THR A 130 -10.16 4.29 -5.75
C THR A 130 -10.12 3.27 -6.87
N ALA A 131 -10.45 2.03 -6.54
CA ALA A 131 -10.67 0.98 -7.51
C ALA A 131 -11.70 -0.03 -7.00
N ARG A 132 -12.44 -0.59 -7.93
CA ARG A 132 -13.35 -1.70 -7.72
C ARG A 132 -13.09 -2.73 -8.81
N LYS A 133 -13.04 -4.01 -8.44
CA LYS A 133 -12.70 -5.10 -9.36
C LYS A 133 -13.57 -5.07 -10.63
N GLY A 134 -12.93 -4.92 -11.79
CA GLY A 134 -13.54 -4.87 -13.11
C GLY A 134 -14.11 -3.51 -13.53
N TRP A 135 -13.81 -2.42 -12.81
CA TRP A 135 -14.36 -1.08 -13.07
C TRP A 135 -13.31 0.00 -13.34
N GLY A 136 -12.03 -0.38 -13.36
CA GLY A 136 -10.92 0.55 -13.52
C GLY A 136 -10.53 1.25 -12.22
N ALA A 137 -9.44 2.01 -12.29
CA ALA A 137 -8.91 2.80 -11.20
C ALA A 137 -9.07 4.30 -11.48
N TYR A 138 -9.27 5.07 -10.40
CA TYR A 138 -9.50 6.51 -10.47
C TYR A 138 -8.63 7.24 -9.44
N CYS A 139 -8.24 8.47 -9.76
CA CYS A 139 -7.68 9.43 -8.81
C CYS A 139 -8.52 10.72 -8.85
N ASN A 140 -9.09 11.12 -7.72
CA ASN A 140 -10.00 12.27 -7.62
C ASN A 140 -11.15 12.22 -8.64
N GLY A 141 -11.68 11.02 -8.89
CA GLY A 141 -12.77 10.78 -9.85
C GLY A 141 -12.36 10.80 -11.33
N GLN A 142 -11.07 11.04 -11.65
CA GLN A 142 -10.55 10.92 -13.01
C GLN A 142 -9.96 9.53 -13.22
N PRO A 143 -10.23 8.86 -14.36
CA PRO A 143 -9.63 7.56 -14.65
C PRO A 143 -8.12 7.70 -14.75
N ILE A 144 -7.40 6.73 -14.20
CA ILE A 144 -5.93 6.66 -14.25
C ILE A 144 -5.48 5.40 -15.00
N SER A 145 -4.26 5.44 -15.51
CA SER A 145 -3.63 4.32 -16.17
C SER A 145 -2.13 4.35 -15.98
N VAL A 146 -1.53 3.18 -15.85
CA VAL A 146 -0.07 3.04 -15.82
C VAL A 146 0.57 3.54 -17.12
N ARG A 147 1.85 3.95 -17.04
CA ARG A 147 2.61 4.41 -18.21
C ARG A 147 2.88 3.27 -19.20
N GLN A 148 2.22 3.31 -20.35
CA GLN A 148 2.33 2.28 -21.39
C GLN A 148 3.65 2.34 -22.19
N SER A 149 4.34 3.48 -22.18
CA SER A 149 5.49 3.71 -23.06
C SER A 149 6.81 3.15 -22.52
N CYS A 150 6.88 2.77 -21.24
CA CYS A 150 8.12 2.29 -20.61
C CYS A 150 8.42 0.84 -21.05
N LYS A 151 9.54 0.66 -21.77
CA LYS A 151 9.88 -0.64 -22.39
C LYS A 151 10.97 -1.41 -21.66
N SER A 152 11.80 -0.74 -20.87
CA SER A 152 12.93 -1.35 -20.15
C SER A 152 13.28 -0.54 -18.91
N LEU A 153 14.06 -1.13 -17.99
CA LEU A 153 14.44 -0.45 -16.75
C LEU A 153 15.15 0.89 -16.99
N ASN A 154 15.95 1.03 -18.05
CA ASN A 154 16.67 2.26 -18.35
C ASN A 154 15.79 3.46 -18.74
N GLU A 155 14.48 3.23 -18.95
CA GLU A 155 13.48 4.28 -19.17
C GLU A 155 12.58 4.51 -17.94
N ALA A 156 12.78 3.71 -16.89
CA ALA A 156 11.88 3.58 -15.75
C ALA A 156 12.27 4.50 -14.59
N LEU A 157 11.27 5.09 -13.93
CA LEU A 157 11.39 5.63 -12.58
C LEU A 157 10.90 4.57 -11.59
N LEU A 158 11.76 4.18 -10.65
CA LEU A 158 11.45 3.13 -9.69
C LEU A 158 11.20 3.70 -8.28
N LEU A 159 10.40 2.99 -7.49
CA LEU A 159 10.10 3.26 -6.10
C LEU A 159 10.52 2.07 -5.23
N CYS A 160 10.96 2.35 -4.01
CA CYS A 160 11.18 1.34 -2.98
C CYS A 160 11.27 2.01 -1.61
N GLU A 161 11.25 1.23 -0.54
CA GLU A 161 11.49 1.71 0.82
C GLU A 161 12.55 0.91 1.56
N PHE A 162 13.13 1.53 2.57
CA PHE A 162 14.13 0.89 3.43
C PHE A 162 13.45 -0.04 4.46
N GLY A 163 12.14 0.12 4.68
CA GLY A 163 11.33 -0.58 5.69
C GLY A 163 11.59 -0.08 7.12
N GLY A 164 10.86 -0.64 8.09
CA GLY A 164 11.04 -0.37 9.53
C GLY A 164 12.11 -1.23 10.21
N GLN A 165 12.43 -2.40 9.65
CA GLN A 165 13.44 -3.32 10.20
C GLN A 165 14.87 -2.77 10.03
N ARG A 166 15.72 -2.99 11.05
CA ARG A 166 17.08 -2.41 11.13
C ARG A 166 18.18 -3.45 11.37
N ASP A 167 17.92 -4.72 11.07
CA ASP A 167 18.91 -5.79 11.11
C ASP A 167 19.85 -5.79 9.89
N GLU A 168 20.94 -6.56 9.97
CA GLU A 168 21.97 -6.62 8.94
C GLU A 168 21.48 -7.26 7.63
N GLU A 169 20.60 -8.25 7.70
CA GLU A 169 20.07 -8.94 6.53
C GLU A 169 19.20 -7.98 5.71
N LYS A 170 18.28 -7.26 6.36
CA LYS A 170 17.46 -6.22 5.75
C LYS A 170 18.32 -5.13 5.12
N ARG A 171 19.31 -4.61 5.87
CA ARG A 171 20.23 -3.57 5.38
C ARG A 171 20.97 -4.02 4.12
N ASN A 172 21.50 -5.24 4.12
CA ASN A 172 22.23 -5.81 2.99
C ASN A 172 21.32 -5.96 1.77
N ALA A 173 20.11 -6.50 1.95
CA ALA A 173 19.12 -6.63 0.89
C ALA A 173 18.77 -5.29 0.25
N VAL A 174 18.47 -4.26 1.06
CA VAL A 174 18.11 -2.91 0.56
C VAL A 174 19.24 -2.32 -0.27
N PHE A 175 20.46 -2.24 0.26
CA PHE A 175 21.56 -1.58 -0.45
C PHE A 175 22.03 -2.34 -1.69
N ARG A 176 22.09 -3.67 -1.65
CA ARG A 176 22.50 -4.46 -2.83
C ARG A 176 21.44 -4.43 -3.94
N ASN A 177 20.16 -4.43 -3.58
CA ASN A 177 19.09 -4.27 -4.56
C ASN A 177 19.10 -2.87 -5.17
N LEU A 178 19.27 -1.82 -4.36
CA LEU A 178 19.40 -0.44 -4.82
C LEU A 178 20.60 -0.25 -5.76
N GLU A 179 21.77 -0.80 -5.41
CA GLU A 179 22.95 -0.77 -6.27
C GLU A 179 22.69 -1.44 -7.62
N ALA A 180 22.03 -2.60 -7.63
CA ALA A 180 21.76 -3.35 -8.85
C ALA A 180 20.81 -2.62 -9.81
N VAL A 181 19.77 -1.96 -9.30
CA VAL A 181 18.72 -1.34 -10.15
C VAL A 181 18.93 0.16 -10.38
N GLY A 182 19.63 0.84 -9.47
CA GLY A 182 19.76 2.30 -9.49
C GLY A 182 20.53 2.82 -10.69
N TRP A 183 21.57 2.09 -11.14
CA TRP A 183 22.36 2.44 -12.32
C TRP A 183 21.72 2.01 -13.64
N LEU A 184 20.68 1.17 -13.58
CA LEU A 184 19.97 0.64 -14.73
C LEU A 184 18.66 1.36 -15.00
N SER A 185 18.33 2.42 -14.23
CA SER A 185 17.06 3.16 -14.33
C SER A 185 17.27 4.67 -14.37
N HIS A 186 16.23 5.44 -14.71
CA HIS A 186 16.29 6.91 -14.63
C HIS A 186 16.46 7.39 -13.19
N GLY A 187 16.08 6.57 -12.22
CA GLY A 187 16.36 6.80 -10.82
C GLY A 187 15.41 6.03 -9.92
N VAL A 188 15.71 6.11 -8.62
CA VAL A 188 14.91 5.52 -7.55
C VAL A 188 14.39 6.65 -6.65
N ARG A 189 13.20 6.50 -6.08
CA ARG A 189 12.68 7.34 -4.99
C ARG A 189 12.24 6.47 -3.82
N CYS A 190 12.35 7.05 -2.63
CA CYS A 190 11.76 6.54 -1.39
C CYS A 190 10.84 7.64 -0.88
N LEU A 191 9.53 7.40 -0.92
CA LEU A 191 8.52 8.39 -0.56
C LEU A 191 7.99 8.17 0.86
N GLY A 192 8.21 6.99 1.43
CA GLY A 192 7.88 6.63 2.81
C GLY A 192 6.45 6.15 3.04
N SER A 193 5.75 5.69 2.00
CA SER A 193 4.41 5.08 2.09
C SER A 193 4.24 4.06 0.96
N ALA A 194 4.04 2.79 1.33
CA ALA A 194 3.99 1.68 0.39
C ALA A 194 2.72 1.73 -0.48
N ALA A 195 1.58 2.09 0.10
CA ALA A 195 0.33 2.25 -0.62
C ALA A 195 0.41 3.40 -1.64
N LEU A 196 1.03 4.53 -1.26
CA LEU A 196 1.23 5.65 -2.20
C LEU A 196 2.25 5.31 -3.29
N ASN A 197 3.30 4.54 -2.98
CA ASN A 197 4.25 4.10 -4.00
C ASN A 197 3.54 3.30 -5.10
N LEU A 198 2.71 2.34 -4.73
CA LEU A 198 1.91 1.57 -5.69
C LEU A 198 0.90 2.45 -6.45
N CYS A 199 0.29 3.43 -5.78
CA CYS A 199 -0.61 4.40 -6.44
C CYS A 199 0.12 5.32 -7.43
N CYS A 200 1.37 5.68 -7.18
CA CYS A 200 2.22 6.42 -8.12
C CYS A 200 2.54 5.58 -9.37
N VAL A 201 2.68 4.26 -9.24
CA VAL A 201 2.76 3.39 -10.42
C VAL A 201 1.42 3.37 -11.16
N ALA A 202 0.31 3.26 -10.42
CA ALA A 202 -1.05 3.21 -10.99
C ALA A 202 -1.43 4.47 -11.79
N ASP A 203 -1.01 5.66 -11.34
CA ASP A 203 -1.25 6.92 -12.07
C ASP A 203 -0.18 7.27 -13.12
N GLY A 204 0.81 6.38 -13.31
CA GLY A 204 1.86 6.54 -14.31
C GLY A 204 2.94 7.56 -13.94
N SER A 205 2.95 8.07 -12.71
CA SER A 205 4.03 8.93 -12.19
C SER A 205 5.33 8.16 -11.95
N ALA A 206 5.24 6.85 -11.72
CA ALA A 206 6.36 5.92 -11.64
C ALA A 206 6.08 4.66 -12.48
N ASP A 207 7.12 3.87 -12.74
CA ASP A 207 7.04 2.70 -13.61
C ASP A 207 7.07 1.38 -12.85
N ALA A 208 7.68 1.33 -11.66
CA ALA A 208 7.61 0.17 -10.77
C ALA A 208 7.89 0.50 -9.30
N ASN A 209 7.43 -0.36 -8.41
CA ASN A 209 7.73 -0.40 -6.98
C ASN A 209 8.16 -1.82 -6.58
N TRP A 210 9.15 -1.97 -5.70
CA TRP A 210 9.45 -3.26 -5.06
C TRP A 210 9.74 -3.05 -3.58
N GLU A 211 9.13 -3.87 -2.74
CA GLU A 211 9.28 -3.77 -1.29
C GLU A 211 9.23 -5.15 -0.62
N PHE A 212 9.89 -5.21 0.54
CA PHE A 212 9.96 -6.38 1.40
C PHE A 212 9.60 -5.95 2.83
N GLY A 213 9.01 -6.84 3.61
CA GLY A 213 8.64 -6.58 4.99
C GLY A 213 7.32 -5.82 5.15
N LEU A 214 6.57 -5.65 4.05
CA LEU A 214 5.22 -5.10 4.10
C LEU A 214 4.27 -6.04 4.83
N HIS A 215 3.12 -5.53 5.18
CA HIS A 215 1.99 -6.28 5.69
C HIS A 215 0.80 -6.19 4.75
N VAL A 216 -0.21 -7.04 4.97
CA VAL A 216 -1.39 -7.09 4.11
C VAL A 216 -2.12 -5.73 3.98
N TRP A 217 -2.10 -4.90 5.02
CA TRP A 217 -2.73 -3.56 5.02
C TRP A 217 -2.01 -2.54 4.12
N ASP A 218 -0.69 -2.67 3.95
CA ASP A 218 0.10 -1.86 3.02
C ASP A 218 -0.23 -2.17 1.55
N MET A 219 -0.65 -3.40 1.27
CA MET A 219 -0.77 -3.94 -0.09
C MET A 219 -2.21 -4.07 -0.58
N ALA A 220 -3.19 -4.35 0.30
CA ALA A 220 -4.55 -4.74 -0.08
C ALA A 220 -5.25 -3.75 -1.02
N ALA A 221 -5.32 -2.48 -0.62
CA ALA A 221 -6.00 -1.47 -1.42
C ALA A 221 -5.22 -1.13 -2.70
N ALA A 222 -3.93 -0.85 -2.56
CA ALA A 222 -3.11 -0.33 -3.63
C ALA A 222 -2.78 -1.37 -4.72
N SER A 223 -2.73 -2.66 -4.38
CA SER A 223 -2.59 -3.74 -5.37
C SER A 223 -3.79 -3.84 -6.32
N LEU A 224 -5.01 -3.66 -5.81
CA LEU A 224 -6.21 -3.57 -6.66
C LEU A 224 -6.16 -2.31 -7.53
N ILE A 225 -5.81 -1.16 -6.95
CA ILE A 225 -5.71 0.11 -7.68
C ILE A 225 -4.73 -0.02 -8.85
N LEU A 226 -3.56 -0.59 -8.62
CA LEU A 226 -2.56 -0.78 -9.68
C LEU A 226 -3.05 -1.75 -10.76
N THR A 227 -3.65 -2.88 -10.40
CA THR A 227 -4.14 -3.86 -11.38
C THR A 227 -5.30 -3.30 -12.22
N GLU A 228 -6.23 -2.57 -11.61
CA GLU A 228 -7.34 -1.92 -12.32
C GLU A 228 -6.88 -0.72 -13.18
N ALA A 229 -5.72 -0.13 -12.88
CA ALA A 229 -5.06 0.86 -13.75
C ALA A 229 -4.30 0.24 -14.94
N GLY A 230 -4.34 -1.09 -15.09
CA GLY A 230 -3.65 -1.83 -16.15
C GLY A 230 -2.22 -2.27 -15.82
N GLY A 231 -1.79 -2.11 -14.57
CA GLY A 231 -0.49 -2.57 -14.10
C GLY A 231 -0.48 -4.05 -13.69
N VAL A 232 0.67 -4.51 -13.21
CA VAL A 232 0.90 -5.87 -12.72
C VAL A 232 1.37 -5.81 -11.28
N VAL A 233 0.87 -6.74 -10.47
CA VAL A 233 1.41 -7.03 -9.13
C VAL A 233 1.84 -8.49 -9.04
N MET A 234 2.99 -8.75 -8.43
CA MET A 234 3.55 -10.09 -8.29
C MET A 234 4.47 -10.20 -7.07
N ASP A 235 4.87 -11.42 -6.71
CA ASP A 235 5.96 -11.63 -5.74
C ASP A 235 7.29 -11.15 -6.37
N THR A 236 8.21 -10.66 -5.56
CA THR A 236 9.50 -10.16 -6.04
C THR A 236 10.32 -11.23 -6.78
N LYS A 237 10.06 -12.52 -6.53
CA LYS A 237 10.67 -13.67 -7.23
C LYS A 237 10.02 -14.02 -8.59
N GLY A 238 9.04 -13.24 -9.06
CA GLY A 238 8.39 -13.46 -10.36
C GLY A 238 7.13 -14.33 -10.33
N GLY A 239 6.82 -14.91 -9.17
CA GLY A 239 5.62 -15.72 -8.95
C GLY A 239 4.34 -14.88 -8.72
N PRO A 240 3.17 -15.52 -8.68
CA PRO A 240 1.92 -14.85 -8.32
C PRO A 240 2.04 -14.14 -6.97
N LEU A 241 1.40 -12.97 -6.83
CA LEU A 241 1.34 -12.27 -5.55
C LEU A 241 0.59 -13.12 -4.52
N ASP A 242 1.24 -13.40 -3.39
CA ASP A 242 0.57 -13.77 -2.15
C ASP A 242 0.57 -12.55 -1.23
N ILE A 243 -0.60 -11.97 -0.99
CA ILE A 243 -0.73 -10.69 -0.28
C ILE A 243 -0.38 -10.77 1.22
N MET A 244 -0.22 -11.98 1.76
CA MET A 244 0.24 -12.20 3.13
C MET A 244 1.75 -12.44 3.20
N SER A 245 2.45 -12.51 2.05
CA SER A 245 3.84 -12.95 1.97
C SER A 245 4.88 -11.90 2.36
N ARG A 246 4.43 -10.68 2.69
CA ARG A 246 5.27 -9.55 3.04
C ARG A 246 6.22 -9.07 1.94
N ARG A 247 5.89 -9.38 0.69
CA ARG A 247 6.68 -9.02 -0.49
C ARG A 247 5.75 -8.60 -1.61
N ILE A 248 6.12 -7.54 -2.32
CA ILE A 248 5.40 -7.11 -3.50
C ILE A 248 6.34 -6.48 -4.51
N LEU A 249 6.05 -6.73 -5.78
CA LEU A 249 6.55 -6.00 -6.91
C LEU A 249 5.34 -5.53 -7.73
N GLY A 250 5.16 -4.22 -7.83
CA GLY A 250 4.16 -3.59 -8.68
C GLY A 250 4.84 -2.90 -9.86
N ALA A 251 4.35 -3.08 -11.09
CA ALA A 251 4.92 -2.41 -12.25
C ALA A 251 3.86 -1.99 -13.28
N CYS A 252 4.24 -1.05 -14.15
CA CYS A 252 3.38 -0.56 -15.22
C CYS A 252 3.08 -1.63 -16.28
N ASN A 253 3.92 -2.65 -16.43
CA ASN A 253 3.66 -3.81 -17.29
C ASN A 253 4.50 -5.03 -16.88
N ARG A 254 4.19 -6.18 -17.48
CA ARG A 254 4.84 -7.46 -17.18
C ARG A 254 6.34 -7.48 -17.53
N ASN A 255 6.75 -6.81 -18.60
CA ASN A 255 8.16 -6.79 -19.01
C ASN A 255 9.03 -6.09 -17.96
N ILE A 256 8.59 -4.91 -17.49
CA ILE A 256 9.28 -4.18 -16.42
C ILE A 256 9.29 -5.00 -15.12
N ALA A 257 8.18 -5.68 -14.79
CA ALA A 257 8.12 -6.54 -13.61
C ALA A 257 9.15 -7.69 -13.65
N ASP A 258 9.20 -8.41 -14.78
CA ASP A 258 10.11 -9.55 -14.96
C ASP A 258 11.58 -9.11 -15.08
N GLU A 259 11.84 -7.95 -15.70
CA GLU A 259 13.19 -7.35 -15.73
C GLU A 259 13.65 -6.95 -14.33
N LEU A 260 12.80 -6.23 -13.57
CA LEU A 260 13.11 -5.83 -12.20
C LEU A 260 13.36 -7.05 -11.29
N SER A 261 12.47 -8.04 -11.32
CA SER A 261 12.60 -9.27 -10.54
C SER A 261 13.93 -9.99 -10.78
N ARG A 262 14.37 -10.10 -12.05
CA ARG A 262 15.67 -10.73 -12.40
C ARG A 262 16.87 -9.90 -11.99
N THR A 263 16.73 -8.58 -11.95
CA THR A 263 17.82 -7.65 -11.61
C THR A 263 18.05 -7.59 -10.11
N LEU A 264 17.04 -7.82 -9.28
CA LEU A 264 17.17 -7.83 -7.82
C LEU A 264 18.04 -9.03 -7.37
N PRO A 265 19.27 -8.82 -6.86
CA PRO A 265 20.13 -9.91 -6.44
C PRO A 265 19.66 -10.61 -5.15
N ILE A 266 18.82 -9.96 -4.33
CA ILE A 266 18.37 -10.48 -3.04
C ILE A 266 16.85 -10.41 -2.94
N HIS A 267 16.24 -11.56 -2.66
CA HIS A 267 14.83 -11.67 -2.26
C HIS A 267 14.77 -12.14 -0.82
N LEU A 268 14.27 -11.29 0.10
CA LEU A 268 14.17 -11.65 1.51
C LEU A 268 13.14 -12.78 1.71
N GLU A 269 13.51 -13.80 2.47
CA GLU A 269 12.55 -14.78 2.97
C GLU A 269 11.93 -14.22 4.26
N LEU A 270 10.61 -14.08 4.26
CA LEU A 270 9.88 -13.48 5.37
C LEU A 270 8.78 -14.43 5.79
N GLU A 271 8.55 -14.51 7.10
CA GLU A 271 7.36 -15.17 7.62
C GLU A 271 6.12 -14.47 7.09
N ARG A 272 5.14 -15.30 6.74
CA ARG A 272 3.85 -14.86 6.23
C ARG A 272 3.02 -14.27 7.39
N ASP A 273 2.28 -13.20 7.13
CA ASP A 273 1.32 -12.62 8.08
C ASP A 273 0.23 -13.62 8.55
#